data_AF-A0A0S8D765-F1
#
_entry.id   AF-A0A0S8D765-F1
#
_cell.length_a   1.000
_cell.length_b   1.000
_cell.length_c   1.000
_cell.angle_alpha   90.00
_cell.angle_beta   90.00
_cell.angle_gamma   90.00
#
_symmetry.space_group_name_H-M   'P 1'
#
loop_
_entity.id
_entity.type
_entity.pdbx_description
1 polymer ?
#
loop_
_entity_poly.entity_id
_entity_poly.type
_entity_poly.pdbx_seq_one_letter_code
_entity_poly.pdbx_strand_id
1 'polypeptide(L)' 'MVIFGALSLSGYIALMTHQGWVSESFTTGGWHAAYPVVTALVFSFVHGAFASNLLTVLGIEAKNKK' A
#
# COMPACT_ATOMS: atom_id res chain seq x y z
N MET A 1 14.35 -1.30 0.94
CA MET A 1 14.05 0.15 0.99
C MET A 1 13.59 0.76 -0.33
N VAL A 2 14.50 1.02 -1.27
CA VAL A 2 14.25 1.90 -2.43
C VAL A 2 13.23 1.29 -3.39
N ILE A 3 13.31 -0.02 -3.63
CA ILE A 3 12.36 -0.73 -4.50
C ILE A 3 10.95 -0.69 -3.91
N PHE A 4 10.78 -0.98 -2.61
CA PHE A 4 9.46 -0.90 -1.96
C PHE A 4 8.92 0.53 -1.89
N GLY A 5 9.79 1.52 -1.70
CA GLY A 5 9.41 2.93 -1.76
C GLY A 5 8.96 3.35 -3.16
N ALA A 6 9.70 2.96 -4.20
CA ALA A 6 9.34 3.21 -5.59
C ALA A 6 8.03 2.50 -5.98
N LEU A 7 7.85 1.25 -5.57
CA LEU A 7 6.60 0.50 -5.78
C LEU A 7 5.43 1.17 -5.07
N SER A 8 5.58 1.53 -3.79
CA SER A 8 4.57 2.24 -3.01
C SER A 8 4.18 3.56 -3.68
N LEU A 9 5.17 4.38 -4.05
CA LEU A 9 4.95 5.66 -4.72
C LEU A 9 4.25 5.49 -6.07
N SER A 10 4.72 4.56 -6.91
CA SER A 10 4.09 4.26 -8.20
C SER A 10 2.66 3.76 -8.04
N GLY A 11 2.38 2.97 -6.99
CA GLY A 11 1.05 2.51 -6.66
C GLY A 11 0.11 3.67 -6.34
N TYR A 12 0.54 4.61 -5.49
CA TYR A 12 -0.25 5.80 -5.18
C TYR A 12 -0.48 6.69 -6.40
N ILE A 13 0.54 6.89 -7.25
CA ILE A 13 0.41 7.65 -8.49
C ILE A 13 -0.60 6.98 -9.42
N ALA A 14 -0.50 5.66 -9.63
CA ALA A 14 -1.42 4.91 -10.46
C ALA A 14 -2.86 4.98 -9.93
N LEU A 15 -3.05 4.81 -8.63
CA LEU A 15 -4.35 4.89 -7.96
C LEU A 15 -5.01 6.27 -8.16
N MET A 16 -4.25 7.35 -7.96
CA MET A 16 -4.78 8.71 -8.07
C MET A 16 -5.01 9.14 -9.51
N THR A 17 -4.14 8.76 -10.45
CA THR A 17 -4.30 9.07 -11.87
C THR A 17 -5.48 8.33 -12.51
N HIS A 18 -5.83 7.15 -12.00
CA HIS A 18 -6.93 6.32 -12.51
C HIS A 18 -8.15 6.30 -11.57
N GLN A 19 -8.30 7.32 -10.70
CA GLN A 19 -9.34 7.36 -9.66
C GLN A 19 -10.75 7.10 -10.20
N GLY A 20 -11.10 7.61 -11.38
CA GLY A 20 -12.42 7.38 -11.99
C GLY A 20 -12.70 5.90 -12.25
N TRP A 21 -11.76 5.21 -12.90
CA TRP A 21 -11.86 3.78 -13.19
C TRP A 21 -11.84 2.92 -11.92
N VAL A 22 -10.99 3.28 -10.95
CA VAL A 22 -10.94 2.61 -9.64
C VAL A 22 -12.27 2.77 -8.91
N SER A 23 -12.83 3.97 -8.86
CA SER A 23 -14.09 4.23 -8.16
C SER A 23 -15.25 3.46 -8.81
N GLU A 24 -15.34 3.46 -10.14
CA GLU A 24 -16.37 2.71 -10.87
C GLU A 24 -16.26 1.20 -10.58
N SER A 25 -15.04 0.65 -10.63
CA SER A 25 -14.80 -0.79 -10.43
C SER A 25 -14.90 -1.23 -8.97
N PHE A 26 -14.64 -0.34 -8.00
CA PHE A 26 -14.58 -0.69 -6.58
C PHE A 26 -15.92 -0.47 -5.86
N THR A 27 -16.85 0.26 -6.48
CA THR A 27 -18.16 0.60 -5.88
C THR A 27 -19.33 -0.21 -6.46
N THR A 28 -19.11 -1.00 -7.53
CA THR A 28 -20.16 -1.78 -8.21
C THR A 28 -20.76 -2.90 -7.35
N GLY A 29 -20.10 -3.28 -6.24
CA GLY A 29 -20.58 -4.33 -5.33
C GLY A 29 -20.43 -5.76 -5.86
N GLY A 30 -21.10 -6.73 -5.23
CA GLY A 30 -20.97 -8.15 -5.58
C GLY A 30 -19.54 -8.65 -5.43
N TRP A 31 -19.02 -9.39 -6.43
CA TRP A 31 -17.64 -9.89 -6.41
C TRP A 31 -16.59 -8.76 -6.45
N HIS A 32 -16.97 -7.57 -6.94
CA HIS A 32 -16.08 -6.41 -7.01
C HIS A 32 -15.74 -5.84 -5.63
N ALA A 33 -16.51 -6.18 -4.59
CA ALA A 33 -16.19 -5.82 -3.21
C ALA A 33 -14.86 -6.43 -2.73
N ALA A 34 -14.35 -7.47 -3.39
CA ALA A 34 -13.02 -8.02 -3.10
C ALA A 34 -11.89 -7.06 -3.52
N TYR A 35 -12.08 -6.24 -4.56
CA TYR A 35 -11.05 -5.33 -5.06
C TYR A 35 -10.52 -4.33 -4.03
N PRO A 36 -11.34 -3.56 -3.29
CA PRO A 36 -10.83 -2.67 -2.25
C PRO A 36 -10.09 -3.44 -1.15
N VAL A 37 -10.55 -4.63 -0.77
CA VAL A 37 -9.94 -5.44 0.29
C VAL A 37 -8.55 -5.92 -0.15
N VAL A 38 -8.45 -6.54 -1.33
CA VAL A 38 -7.18 -7.05 -1.86
C VAL A 38 -6.20 -5.90 -2.08
N THR A 39 -6.68 -4.78 -2.64
CA THR A 39 -5.83 -3.60 -2.87
C THR A 39 -5.30 -3.04 -1.55
N ALA A 40 -6.15 -2.92 -0.52
CA ALA A 40 -5.72 -2.47 0.80
C ALA A 40 -4.65 -3.39 1.41
N LEU A 41 -4.78 -4.71 1.27
CA LEU A 41 -3.78 -5.67 1.75
C LEU A 41 -2.44 -5.54 1.01
N VAL A 42 -2.48 -5.44 -0.32
CA VAL A 42 -1.28 -5.26 -1.14
C VAL A 42 -0.56 -3.95 -0.78
N PHE A 43 -1.30 -2.85 -0.70
CA PHE A 43 -0.72 -1.56 -0.28
C PHE A 43 -0.16 -1.62 1.13
N SER A 44 -0.87 -2.25 2.07
CA SER A 44 -0.41 -2.40 3.45
C SER A 44 0.91 -3.17 3.53
N PHE A 45 1.06 -4.23 2.73
CA PHE A 45 2.29 -5.01 2.69
C PHE A 45 3.45 -4.21 2.07
N VAL A 46 3.25 -3.62 0.89
CA VAL A 46 4.30 -2.89 0.16
C VAL A 46 4.70 -1.63 0.90
N HIS A 47 3.73 -0.80 1.30
CA HIS A 47 3.98 0.41 2.07
C HIS A 47 4.49 0.09 3.47
N GLY A 48 3.98 -0.95 4.13
CA GLY A 48 4.45 -1.39 5.45
C GLY A 48 5.89 -1.87 5.43
N ALA A 49 6.29 -2.65 4.42
CA ALA A 49 7.68 -3.05 4.22
C ALA A 49 8.59 -1.83 4.00
N PHE A 50 8.15 -0.87 3.19
CA PHE A 50 8.86 0.40 3.01
C PHE A 50 8.98 1.20 4.32
N ALA A 51 7.88 1.37 5.05
CA ALA A 51 7.84 2.14 6.30
C ALA A 51 8.70 1.51 7.40
N SER A 52 8.61 0.19 7.59
CA SER A 52 9.47 -0.54 8.54
C SER A 52 10.94 -0.36 8.22
N ASN A 53 11.30 -0.51 6.95
CA ASN A 53 12.63 -0.23 6.47
C ASN A 53 13.02 1.22 6.81
N LEU A 54 12.19 2.21 6.41
CA LEU A 54 12.47 3.64 6.59
C LEU A 54 12.76 3.97 8.06
N LEU A 55 11.93 3.46 8.97
CA LEU A 55 12.12 3.61 10.41
C LEU A 55 13.46 3.01 10.87
N THR A 56 13.85 1.84 10.38
CA THR A 56 15.17 1.25 10.68
C THR A 56 16.33 2.17 10.26
N VAL A 57 16.28 2.80 9.07
CA VAL A 57 17.34 3.75 8.66
C VAL A 57 17.34 5.04 9.46
N LEU A 58 16.17 5.48 9.93
CA LEU A 58 16.07 6.61 10.86
C LEU A 58 16.49 6.25 12.30
N GLY A 59 16.90 4.99 12.54
CA GLY A 59 17.28 4.50 13.87
C GLY A 59 16.09 4.25 14.81
N ILE A 60 14.86 4.26 14.28
CA ILE A 60 13.63 4.00 15.01
C ILE A 60 13.33 2.51 14.87
N GLU A 61 13.86 1.70 15.78
CA GLU A 61 13.61 0.27 15.81
C GLU A 61 12.54 -0.09 16.84
N ALA A 62 11.76 -1.14 16.54
CA ALA A 62 10.79 -1.66 17.48
C ALA A 62 11.52 -2.24 18.70
N LYS A 63 11.10 -1.85 19.90
CA LYS A 63 11.62 -2.43 21.14
C LYS A 63 11.25 -3.91 21.19
N ASN A 64 12.26 -4.78 21.07
CA ASN A 64 12.11 -6.21 21.33
C ASN A 64 11.72 -6.39 22.80
N LYS A 65 10.44 -6.69 23.08
CA LYS A 65 10.04 -7.20 24.39
C LYS A 65 10.31 -8.70 24.38
N LYS A 66 11.48 -9.08 24.93
CA LYS A 66 11.65 -10.42 25.47
C LYS A 66 10.70 -10.64 26.64
#